data_AF-A0A1C6KXX3-F1
#
_entry.id   AF-A0A1C6KXX3-F1
#
_cell.length_a   1.000
_cell.length_b   1.000
_cell.length_c   1.000
_cell.angle_alpha   90.00
_cell.angle_beta   90.00
_cell.angle_gamma   90.00
#
_symmetry.space_group_name_H-M   'P 1'
#
loop_
_entity.id
_entity.type
_entity.pdbx_description
1 polymer ?
#
loop_
_entity_poly.entity_id
_entity_poly.type
_entity_poly.pdbx_seq_one_letter_code
_entity_poly.pdbx_strand_id
1 'polypeptide(L)'
;MTNIFFPDEEIRRDDLYFLCNMIERVVRRLHQKNSYVVNAIGKDQFIRLISLANVLHCENPLKIEDQWIQEYNLQEGNFDIKNVNKDLVQQIPTET
;
A
#
# COMPACT_ATOMS: atom_id res chain seq x y z
N MET A 1 5.10 0.07 17.59
CA MET A 1 3.66 0.18 17.93
C MET A 1 3.19 -1.22 18.26
N THR A 2 2.39 -1.42 19.29
CA THR A 2 1.84 -2.75 19.60
C THR A 2 0.74 -3.10 18.61
N ASN A 3 0.73 -4.35 18.15
CA ASN A 3 -0.32 -4.87 17.30
C ASN A 3 -1.67 -4.84 18.05
N ILE A 4 -2.73 -4.36 17.39
CA ILE A 4 -4.05 -4.21 18.05
C ILE A 4 -4.78 -5.54 18.25
N PHE A 5 -4.42 -6.59 17.50
CA PHE A 5 -5.03 -7.92 17.55
C PHE A 5 -4.21 -8.89 18.41
N PHE A 6 -2.88 -8.72 18.41
CA PHE A 6 -1.92 -9.56 19.13
C PHE A 6 -1.08 -8.69 20.07
N PRO A 7 -1.53 -8.45 21.32
CA PRO A 7 -0.90 -7.48 22.22
C PRO A 7 0.56 -7.80 22.60
N ASP A 8 0.99 -9.04 22.39
CA ASP A 8 2.34 -9.55 22.58
C ASP A 8 3.25 -9.35 21.35
N GLU A 9 2.70 -8.94 20.21
CA GLU A 9 3.44 -8.66 18.99
C GLU A 9 3.69 -7.15 18.80
N GLU A 10 4.89 -6.83 18.32
CA GLU A 10 5.24 -5.48 17.89
C GLU A 10 5.17 -5.35 16.37
N ILE A 11 4.54 -4.27 15.91
CA ILE A 11 4.63 -3.84 14.50
C ILE A 11 6.07 -3.45 14.21
N ARG A 12 6.66 -4.12 13.22
CA ARG A 12 8.04 -3.98 12.78
C ARG A 12 8.12 -3.01 11.60
N ARG A 13 9.35 -2.65 11.26
CA ARG A 13 9.63 -1.78 10.11
C ARG A 13 9.20 -2.42 8.78
N ASP A 14 9.30 -3.74 8.70
CA ASP A 14 8.95 -4.53 7.51
C ASP A 14 7.45 -4.45 7.20
N ASP A 15 6.59 -4.51 8.23
CA ASP A 15 5.14 -4.34 8.12
C ASP A 15 4.78 -2.99 7.48
N LEU A 16 5.47 -1.93 7.89
CA LEU A 16 5.31 -0.60 7.29
C LEU A 16 5.80 -0.55 5.85
N TYR A 17 6.91 -1.22 5.53
CA TYR A 17 7.43 -1.28 4.16
C TYR A 17 6.46 -2.02 3.23
N PHE A 18 5.87 -3.12 3.69
CA PHE A 18 4.83 -3.83 2.96
C PHE A 18 3.64 -2.93 2.62
N LEU A 19 3.11 -2.21 3.61
CA LEU A 19 2.01 -1.27 3.38
C LEU A 19 2.37 -0.18 2.38
N CYS A 20 3.54 0.43 2.51
CA CYS A 20 4.04 1.41 1.55
C CYS A 20 4.14 0.81 0.14
N ASN A 21 4.62 -0.43 0.01
CA ASN A 21 4.71 -1.13 -1.27
C ASN A 21 3.32 -1.41 -1.86
N MET A 22 2.36 -1.86 -1.05
CA MET A 22 0.99 -2.11 -1.51
C MET A 22 0.28 -0.83 -1.95
N ILE A 23 0.48 0.29 -1.25
CA ILE A 23 -0.02 1.59 -1.69
C ILE A 23 0.57 1.92 -3.07
N GLU A 24 1.89 1.77 -3.24
CA GLU A 24 2.59 2.07 -4.49
C GLU A 24 2.04 1.25 -5.67
N ARG A 25 1.86 -0.07 -5.45
CA ARG A 25 1.23 -0.99 -6.40
C ARG A 25 -0.16 -0.52 -6.82
N VAL A 26 -1.03 -0.24 -5.85
CA VAL A 26 -2.41 0.20 -6.12
C VAL A 26 -2.45 1.53 -6.88
N VAL A 27 -1.59 2.50 -6.53
CA VAL A 27 -1.60 3.78 -7.24
C VAL A 27 -1.09 3.69 -8.67
N ARG A 28 -0.12 2.81 -8.95
CA ARG A 28 0.36 2.57 -10.32
C ARG A 28 -0.72 1.99 -11.19
N ARG A 29 -1.43 1.00 -10.65
CA ARG A 29 -2.55 0.36 -11.32
C ARG A 29 -3.69 1.34 -11.60
N LEU A 30 -4.03 2.19 -10.63
CA LEU A 30 -5.14 3.14 -10.75
C LEU A 30 -4.76 4.48 -11.38
N HIS A 31 -3.48 4.77 -11.63
CA HIS A 31 -3.01 6.09 -12.04
C HIS A 31 -3.47 7.21 -11.08
N GLN A 32 -3.17 7.02 -9.79
CA GLN A 32 -3.54 7.92 -8.70
C GLN A 32 -2.31 8.41 -7.91
N LYS A 33 -2.52 9.36 -7.00
CA LYS A 33 -1.50 9.79 -6.02
C LYS A 33 -1.52 8.88 -4.80
N ASN A 34 -0.37 8.67 -4.15
CA ASN A 34 -0.28 7.96 -2.85
C ASN A 34 -1.25 8.52 -1.81
N SER A 35 -1.38 9.86 -1.76
CA SER A 35 -2.31 10.52 -0.84
C SER A 35 -3.78 10.16 -1.11
N TYR A 36 -4.18 9.87 -2.35
CA TYR A 36 -5.54 9.45 -2.66
C TYR A 36 -5.87 8.11 -1.99
N VAL A 37 -5.02 7.11 -2.20
CA VAL A 37 -5.19 5.76 -1.59
C VAL A 37 -5.11 5.86 -0.07
N VAL A 38 -4.15 6.60 0.48
CA VAL A 38 -3.99 6.75 1.92
C VAL A 38 -5.23 7.38 2.56
N ASN A 39 -5.77 8.44 1.95
CA ASN A 39 -6.93 9.14 2.47
C ASN A 39 -8.22 8.31 2.32
N ALA A 40 -8.34 7.53 1.26
CA ALA A 40 -9.51 6.67 1.03
C ALA A 40 -9.60 5.51 2.04
N ILE A 41 -8.45 4.90 2.40
CA ILE A 41 -8.39 3.84 3.41
C ILE A 41 -8.69 4.40 4.81
N GLY A 42 -8.07 5.54 5.15
CA GLY A 42 -8.28 6.20 6.44
C GLY A 42 -7.51 5.56 7.60
N LYS A 43 -7.35 6.33 8.68
CA LYS A 43 -6.43 6.02 9.79
C LYS A 43 -6.74 4.69 10.49
N ASP A 44 -7.99 4.45 10.83
CA ASP A 44 -8.38 3.27 11.62
C ASP A 44 -8.16 1.98 10.82
N GLN A 45 -8.47 2.01 9.51
CA GLN A 45 -8.22 0.88 8.64
C GLN A 45 -6.72 0.69 8.39
N PHE A 46 -5.93 1.75 8.32
CA PHE A 46 -4.46 1.62 8.29
C PHE A 46 -3.91 0.95 9.54
N ILE A 47 -4.42 1.30 10.72
CA ILE A 47 -4.05 0.66 11.98
C ILE A 47 -4.42 -0.83 11.96
N ARG A 48 -5.57 -1.18 11.37
CA ARG A 48 -5.98 -2.57 11.14
C ARG A 48 -5.00 -3.30 10.20
N LEU A 49 -4.73 -2.72 9.02
CA LEU A 49 -3.89 -3.33 8.00
C LEU A 49 -2.44 -3.53 8.49
N ILE A 50 -1.87 -2.54 9.19
CA ILE A 50 -0.49 -2.66 9.72
C ILE A 50 -0.39 -3.69 10.84
N SER A 51 -1.46 -3.89 11.59
CA SER A 51 -1.55 -4.96 12.59
C SER A 51 -1.76 -6.35 11.97
N LEU A 52 -2.06 -6.44 10.67
CA LEU A 52 -2.23 -7.71 9.95
C LEU A 52 -1.13 -7.94 8.91
N ALA A 53 -0.20 -7.00 8.77
CA ALA A 53 0.81 -7.01 7.71
C ALA A 53 1.64 -8.29 7.74
N ASN A 54 2.09 -8.73 8.91
CA ASN A 54 2.84 -9.97 9.13
C ASN A 54 2.18 -11.21 8.50
N VAL A 55 0.85 -11.30 8.50
CA VAL A 55 0.08 -12.38 7.84
C VAL A 55 -0.12 -12.09 6.36
N LEU A 56 -0.42 -10.83 6.01
CA LEU A 56 -0.67 -10.40 4.63
C LEU A 56 0.56 -10.54 3.72
N HIS A 57 1.78 -10.55 4.27
CA HIS A 57 3.01 -10.84 3.53
C HIS A 57 2.98 -12.20 2.81
N CYS A 58 2.20 -13.17 3.28
CA CYS A 58 2.10 -14.50 2.67
C CYS A 58 1.03 -14.59 1.57
N GLU A 59 0.22 -13.55 1.39
CA GLU A 59 -0.85 -13.51 0.40
C GLU A 59 -0.37 -13.01 -0.96
N ASN A 60 -1.11 -13.37 -2.01
CA ASN A 60 -0.78 -12.91 -3.36
C ASN A 60 -1.01 -11.38 -3.47
N PRO A 61 0.02 -10.57 -3.80
CA PRO A 61 -0.13 -9.13 -3.88
C PRO A 61 -1.20 -8.67 -4.87
N LEU A 62 -1.39 -9.37 -6.00
CA LEU A 62 -2.44 -9.03 -6.98
C LEU A 62 -3.84 -9.16 -6.38
N LYS A 63 -4.05 -10.16 -5.52
CA LYS A 63 -5.31 -10.35 -4.80
C LYS A 63 -5.53 -9.23 -3.78
N ILE A 64 -4.49 -8.84 -3.05
CA ILE A 64 -4.59 -7.74 -2.07
C ILE A 64 -4.89 -6.41 -2.78
N GLU A 65 -4.25 -6.15 -3.92
CA GLU A 65 -4.55 -4.99 -4.77
C GLU A 65 -6.03 -4.96 -5.18
N ASP A 66 -6.54 -6.05 -5.74
CA ASP A 66 -7.96 -6.18 -6.13
C ASP A 66 -8.90 -5.91 -4.94
N GLN A 67 -8.58 -6.50 -3.79
CA GLN A 67 -9.36 -6.32 -2.57
C GLN A 67 -9.36 -4.87 -2.09
N TRP A 68 -8.20 -4.20 -2.07
CA TRP A 68 -8.15 -2.79 -1.66
C TRP A 68 -8.93 -1.90 -2.60
N ILE A 69 -8.83 -2.13 -3.92
CA ILE A 69 -9.58 -1.36 -4.91
C ILE A 69 -11.09 -1.50 -4.67
N GLN A 70 -11.55 -2.72 -4.43
CA GLN A 70 -12.97 -3.02 -4.19
C GLN A 70 -13.46 -2.51 -2.82
N GLU A 71 -12.79 -2.88 -1.73
CA GLU A 71 -13.21 -2.59 -0.36
C GLU A 71 -13.25 -1.09 -0.07
N TYR A 72 -12.28 -0.34 -0.57
CA TYR A 72 -12.19 1.11 -0.36
C TYR A 72 -12.78 1.92 -1.52
N ASN A 73 -13.45 1.26 -2.47
CA ASN A 73 -14.08 1.87 -3.64
C ASN A 73 -13.14 2.81 -4.40
N LEU A 74 -11.88 2.40 -4.56
CA LEU A 74 -10.86 3.21 -5.21
C LEU A 74 -11.15 3.33 -6.71
N GLN A 75 -10.92 4.52 -7.26
CA GLN A 75 -11.25 4.85 -8.64
C GLN A 75 -10.00 5.14 -9.44
N GLU A 76 -10.05 4.82 -10.73
CA GLU A 76 -9.02 5.21 -11.68
C GLU A 76 -8.88 6.74 -11.74
N GLY A 77 -7.65 7.19 -11.91
CA GLY A 77 -7.28 8.57 -12.10
C GLY A 77 -6.54 8.76 -13.42
N ASN A 78 -5.86 9.89 -13.53
CA ASN A 78 -5.08 10.27 -14.71
C ASN A 78 -3.66 10.71 -14.36
N PHE A 79 -3.17 10.32 -13.18
CA PHE A 79 -1.87 10.70 -12.67
C PHE A 79 -0.90 9.51 -12.74
N ASP A 80 0.12 9.58 -13.59
CA ASP A 80 1.16 8.58 -13.63
C ASP A 80 2.26 8.89 -12.60
N ILE A 81 2.30 8.12 -11.52
CA ILE A 81 3.34 8.25 -10.48
C ILE A 81 4.75 7.93 -10.99
N LYS A 82 4.87 7.20 -12.12
CA LYS A 82 6.13 6.87 -12.77
C LYS A 82 6.66 8.02 -13.63
N ASN A 83 5.86 9.05 -13.88
CA ASN A 83 6.30 10.24 -14.62
C ASN A 83 7.16 11.16 -13.73
N VAL A 84 8.37 10.71 -13.42
CA VAL A 84 9.36 11.40 -12.61
C VAL A 84 10.47 12.00 -13.47
N ASN A 85 11.22 12.95 -12.91
CA ASN A 85 12.39 13.51 -13.59
C ASN A 85 13.46 12.40 -13.79
N LYS A 86 13.72 12.06 -15.05
CA LYS A 86 14.68 11.02 -15.45
C LYS A 86 16.14 11.37 -15.15
N ASP A 87 16.45 12.65 -14.98
CA ASP A 87 17.78 13.08 -14.54
C ASP A 87 18.05 12.71 -13.08
N LEU A 88 16.98 12.59 -12.27
CA LEU A 88 17.06 12.21 -10.86
C LEU A 88 16.81 10.71 -10.64
N VAL A 89 16.05 10.07 -11.53
CA VAL A 89 15.67 8.66 -11.41
C VAL A 89 15.98 7.95 -12.73
N GLN A 90 17.11 7.23 -12.75
CA GLN A 90 17.56 6.48 -13.94
C GLN A 90 16.71 5.23 -14.21
N GLN A 91 16.28 4.55 -13.15
CA GLN A 91 15.45 3.35 -13.23
C GLN A 91 14.32 3.43 -12.22
N ILE A 92 13.10 3.26 -12.71
CA ILE A 92 11.91 3.18 -11.88
C ILE A 92 11.85 1.76 -11.30
N PRO A 93 11.67 1.59 -9.98
CA PRO A 93 11.50 0.26 -9.38
C PRO A 93 10.33 -0.49 -10.04
N THR A 94 10.54 -1.76 -10.34
CA THR A 94 9.49 -2.66 -10.84
C THR A 94 8.68 -3.22 -9.69
N GLU A 95 7.44 -3.59 -9.99
CA GLU A 95 6.56 -4.31 -9.06
C GLU A 95 7.09 -5.75 -8.92
N THR A 96 8.05 -5.96 -8.01
CA THR A 96 8.63 -7.30 -7.71
C THR A 96 7.61 -8.25 -7.11
#